data_AF-A0A943A352-F1
#
_entry.id   AF-A0A943A352-F1
#
_cell.length_a   1.000
_cell.length_b   1.000
_cell.length_c   1.000
_cell.angle_alpha   90.00
_cell.angle_beta   90.00
_cell.angle_gamma   90.00
#
_symmetry.space_group_name_H-M   'P 1'
#
loop_
_entity.id
_entity.type
_entity.pdbx_description
1 polymer ?
#
loop_
_entity_poly.entity_id
_entity_poly.type
_entity_poly.pdbx_seq_one_letter_code
_entity_poly.pdbx_strand_id
1 'polypeptide(L)'
;KDDEGLWSLAMSRQMAEWREKNNLLDSYDEGKKKGLEEGTKLGLEEGNRLGTLNLLAALIKQKFAIDAKEWLSTLSLSQLYELSNQLLTCDTWEELQQAMKQ
;
A
#
# COMPACT_ATOMS: atom_id res chain seq x y z
N LYS A 1 -5.02 23.61 -59.05
CA LYS A 1 -3.70 23.23 -58.47
C LYS A 1 -3.58 23.56 -56.98
N ASP A 2 -4.64 24.03 -56.31
CA ASP A 2 -4.66 24.27 -54.85
C ASP A 2 -5.26 23.11 -54.03
N ASP A 3 -5.80 22.08 -54.70
CA ASP A 3 -6.56 21.03 -54.02
C ASP A 3 -5.65 20.13 -53.16
N GLU A 4 -4.44 19.80 -53.63
CA GLU A 4 -3.47 18.96 -52.89
C GLU A 4 -3.02 19.59 -51.56
N GLY A 5 -2.88 20.92 -51.51
CA GLY A 5 -2.53 21.65 -50.29
C GLY A 5 -3.66 21.64 -49.26
N LEU A 6 -4.91 21.77 -49.71
CA LEU A 6 -6.09 21.69 -48.84
C LEU A 6 -6.32 20.27 -48.31
N TRP A 7 -6.12 19.24 -49.13
CA TRP A 7 -6.15 17.83 -48.70
C TRP A 7 -5.08 17.54 -47.65
N SER A 8 -3.85 18.02 -47.87
CA SER A 8 -2.74 17.84 -46.92
C SER A 8 -3.00 18.52 -45.58
N LEU A 9 -3.60 19.73 -45.59
CA LEU A 9 -3.98 20.45 -44.37
C LEU A 9 -5.10 19.75 -43.61
N ALA A 10 -6.15 19.29 -44.32
CA ALA A 10 -7.28 18.58 -43.72
C ALA A 10 -6.82 17.25 -43.08
N MET A 11 -5.96 16.51 -43.78
CA MET A 11 -5.39 15.25 -43.29
C MET A 11 -4.49 15.48 -42.07
N SER A 12 -3.66 16.54 -42.09
CA SER A 12 -2.81 16.90 -40.94
C SER A 12 -3.64 17.21 -39.68
N ARG A 13 -4.76 17.93 -39.83
CA ARG A 13 -5.69 18.20 -38.71
C ARG A 13 -6.32 16.92 -38.18
N GLN A 14 -6.84 16.07 -39.06
CA GLN A 14 -7.44 14.80 -38.64
C GLN A 14 -6.43 13.90 -37.90
N MET A 15 -5.18 13.84 -38.38
CA MET A 15 -4.12 13.11 -37.71
C MET A 15 -3.71 13.73 -36.36
N ALA A 16 -3.81 15.05 -36.21
CA ALA A 16 -3.58 15.72 -34.93
C ALA A 16 -4.68 15.40 -33.92
N GLU A 17 -5.95 15.50 -34.33
CA GLU A 17 -7.12 15.16 -33.50
C GLU A 17 -7.08 13.69 -33.07
N TRP A 18 -6.71 12.79 -33.98
CA TRP A 18 -6.60 11.37 -33.68
C TRP A 18 -5.50 11.08 -32.64
N ARG A 19 -4.34 11.75 -32.77
CA ARG A 19 -3.26 11.65 -31.78
C ARG A 19 -3.69 12.21 -30.42
N GLU A 20 -4.36 13.37 -30.40
CA GLU A 20 -4.85 13.96 -29.15
C GLU A 20 -5.84 13.02 -28.45
N LYS A 21 -6.79 12.46 -29.19
CA LYS A 21 -7.75 11.50 -28.65
C LYS A 21 -7.07 10.25 -28.09
N ASN A 22 -6.10 9.69 -28.81
CA ASN A 22 -5.36 8.53 -28.32
C ASN A 22 -4.54 8.86 -27.08
N ASN A 23 -3.85 10.00 -27.06
CA ASN A 23 -3.10 10.44 -25.89
C ASN A 23 -4.00 10.61 -24.66
N LEU A 24 -5.22 11.13 -24.84
CA LEU A 24 -6.21 11.23 -23.76
C LEU A 24 -6.65 9.86 -23.25
N LEU A 25 -6.89 8.91 -24.16
CA LEU A 25 -7.26 7.54 -23.80
C LEU A 25 -6.12 6.83 -23.05
N ASP A 26 -4.91 6.93 -23.58
CA ASP A 26 -3.71 6.36 -22.96
C ASP A 26 -3.49 6.93 -21.56
N SER A 27 -3.62 8.25 -21.40
CA SER A 27 -3.50 8.91 -20.09
C SER A 27 -4.56 8.44 -19.09
N TYR A 28 -5.79 8.20 -19.55
CA TYR A 28 -6.86 7.67 -18.71
C TYR A 28 -6.56 6.25 -18.24
N ASP A 29 -6.16 5.37 -19.15
CA ASP A 29 -5.84 3.98 -18.84
C ASP A 29 -4.60 3.87 -17.93
N GLU A 30 -3.58 4.70 -18.15
CA GLU A 30 -2.43 4.83 -17.25
C GLU A 30 -2.85 5.28 -15.84
N GLY A 31 -3.73 6.29 -15.75
CA GLY A 31 -4.24 6.77 -14.47
C GLY A 31 -5.00 5.69 -13.71
N LYS A 32 -5.85 4.94 -14.40
CA LYS A 32 -6.59 3.81 -13.82
C LYS A 32 -5.65 2.70 -13.33
N LYS A 33 -4.63 2.37 -14.12
CA LYS A 33 -3.62 1.37 -13.75
C LYS A 33 -2.83 1.80 -12.52
N LYS A 34 -2.32 3.03 -12.50
CA LYS A 34 -1.59 3.59 -11.34
C LYS A 34 -2.45 3.59 -10.09
N GLY A 35 -3.70 4.05 -10.19
CA GLY A 35 -4.61 4.05 -9.05
C GLY A 35 -4.88 2.64 -8.50
N LEU A 36 -5.03 1.64 -9.36
CA LEU A 36 -5.19 0.25 -8.93
C LEU A 36 -3.92 -0.30 -8.27
N GLU A 37 -2.75 -0.03 -8.83
CA GLU A 37 -1.46 -0.47 -8.27
C GLU A 37 -1.21 0.16 -6.90
N GLU A 38 -1.38 1.47 -6.76
CA GLU A 38 -1.22 2.20 -5.50
C GLU A 38 -2.23 1.74 -4.45
N GLY A 39 -3.51 1.62 -4.84
CA GLY A 39 -4.56 1.15 -3.93
C GLY A 39 -4.33 -0.28 -3.45
N THR A 40 -3.89 -1.17 -4.35
CA THR A 40 -3.57 -2.57 -3.99
C THR A 40 -2.39 -2.62 -3.03
N LYS A 41 -1.33 -1.84 -3.28
CA LYS A 41 -0.16 -1.77 -2.41
C LYS A 41 -0.52 -1.28 -1.01
N LEU A 42 -1.23 -0.16 -0.91
CA LEU A 42 -1.66 0.41 0.37
C LEU A 42 -2.59 -0.56 1.14
N GLY A 43 -3.53 -1.20 0.44
CA GLY A 43 -4.44 -2.18 1.04
C GLY A 43 -3.71 -3.41 1.58
N LEU A 44 -2.71 -3.90 0.86
CA LEU A 44 -1.90 -5.04 1.30
C LEU A 44 -1.02 -4.68 2.51
N GLU A 45 -0.40 -3.50 2.50
CA GLU A 45 0.42 -3.01 3.62
C GLU A 45 -0.41 -2.85 4.90
N GLU A 46 -1.59 -2.23 4.80
CA GLU A 46 -2.48 -2.06 5.96
C GLU A 46 -3.06 -3.39 6.44
N GLY A 47 -3.44 -4.28 5.51
CA GLY A 47 -3.92 -5.63 5.83
C GLY A 47 -2.87 -6.45 6.57
N ASN A 48 -1.61 -6.40 6.13
CA ASN A 48 -0.50 -7.08 6.80
C ASN A 48 -0.23 -6.50 8.19
N ARG A 49 -0.30 -5.17 8.34
CA ARG A 49 -0.15 -4.51 9.65
C ARG A 49 -1.25 -4.96 10.61
N LEU A 50 -2.51 -4.90 10.20
CA LEU A 50 -3.65 -5.29 11.03
C LEU A 50 -3.62 -6.78 11.38
N GLY A 51 -3.27 -7.64 10.42
CA GLY A 51 -3.10 -9.08 10.63
C GLY A 51 -2.02 -9.38 11.66
N THR A 52 -0.85 -8.75 11.53
CA THR A 52 0.27 -8.89 12.47
C THR A 52 -0.14 -8.45 13.88
N LEU A 53 -0.78 -7.28 14.01
CA LEU A 53 -1.27 -6.76 15.28
C LEU A 53 -2.25 -7.73 15.95
N ASN A 54 -3.26 -8.21 15.21
CA ASN A 54 -4.25 -9.14 15.74
C ASN A 54 -3.62 -10.47 16.17
N LEU A 55 -2.66 -10.99 15.40
CA LEU A 55 -1.94 -12.21 15.76
C LEU A 55 -1.14 -12.02 17.04
N LEU A 56 -0.37 -10.93 17.15
CA LEU A 56 0.42 -10.63 18.35
C LEU A 56 -0.47 -10.41 19.57
N ALA A 57 -1.61 -9.72 19.42
CA ALA A 57 -2.57 -9.54 20.50
C ALA A 57 -3.12 -10.88 21.00
N ALA A 58 -3.45 -11.79 20.08
CA ALA A 58 -3.92 -13.13 20.45
C ALA A 58 -2.84 -13.95 21.16
N LEU A 59 -1.60 -13.91 20.67
CA LEU A 59 -0.48 -14.64 21.28
C LEU A 59 -0.14 -14.10 22.67
N ILE A 60 -0.12 -12.77 22.86
CA ILE A 60 0.10 -12.12 24.16
C ILE A 60 -1.03 -12.49 25.13
N LYS A 61 -2.27 -12.47 24.67
CA LYS A 61 -3.42 -12.89 25.48
C LYS A 61 -3.33 -14.36 25.87
N GLN A 62 -2.86 -15.23 24.98
CA GLN A 62 -2.69 -16.66 25.28
C GLN A 62 -1.53 -16.91 26.24
N LYS A 63 -0.39 -16.24 26.05
CA LYS A 63 0.84 -16.49 26.80
C LYS A 63 0.83 -15.82 28.18
N PHE A 64 0.34 -14.58 28.26
CA PHE A 64 0.41 -13.76 29.47
C PHE A 64 -0.95 -13.47 30.09
N ALA A 65 -2.06 -13.90 29.48
CA ALA A 65 -3.43 -13.56 29.90
C ALA A 65 -3.72 -12.05 29.92
N ILE A 66 -3.02 -11.27 29.08
CA ILE A 66 -3.14 -9.80 29.00
C ILE A 66 -3.75 -9.40 27.66
N ASP A 67 -4.70 -8.46 27.68
CA ASP A 67 -5.17 -7.80 26.46
C ASP A 67 -4.28 -6.60 26.14
N ALA A 68 -3.41 -6.77 25.15
CA ALA A 68 -2.43 -5.76 24.76
C ALA A 68 -2.80 -5.01 23.46
N LYS A 69 -4.04 -5.14 22.97
CA LYS A 69 -4.43 -4.60 21.66
C LYS A 69 -4.22 -3.09 21.54
N GLU A 70 -4.55 -2.33 22.60
CA GLU A 70 -4.35 -0.88 22.64
C GLU A 70 -2.87 -0.52 22.58
N TRP A 71 -2.03 -1.21 23.37
CA TRP A 71 -0.59 -0.98 23.37
C TRP A 71 0.06 -1.34 22.04
N LEU A 72 -0.28 -2.48 21.44
CA LEU A 72 0.23 -2.88 20.13
C LEU A 72 -0.17 -1.89 19.01
N SER A 73 -1.32 -1.21 19.16
CA SER A 73 -1.77 -0.19 18.20
C SER A 73 -0.89 1.06 18.19
N THR A 74 -0.14 1.33 19.26
CA THR A 74 0.80 2.47 19.33
C THR A 74 2.15 2.16 18.67
N LEU A 75 2.44 0.88 18.38
CA LEU A 75 3.70 0.45 17.80
C LEU A 75 3.72 0.60 16.28
N SER A 76 4.91 0.85 15.74
CA SER A 76 5.19 0.78 14.31
C SER A 76 5.27 -0.66 13.82
N LEU A 77 5.16 -0.88 12.51
CA LEU A 77 5.25 -2.23 11.93
C LEU A 77 6.60 -2.90 12.23
N SER A 78 7.71 -2.14 12.20
CA SER A 78 9.03 -2.65 12.57
C SER A 78 9.10 -3.11 14.02
N GLN A 79 8.49 -2.34 14.93
CA GLN A 79 8.40 -2.70 16.35
C GLN A 79 7.53 -3.95 16.55
N LEU A 80 6.45 -4.12 15.79
CA LEU A 80 5.63 -5.34 15.84
C LEU A 80 6.43 -6.58 15.41
N TYR A 81 7.28 -6.47 14.38
CA TYR A 81 8.16 -7.59 13.99
C TYR A 81 9.21 -7.91 15.04
N GLU A 82 9.85 -6.90 15.63
CA GLU A 82 10.81 -7.12 16.71
C GLU A 82 10.12 -7.77 17.92
N LEU A 83 8.94 -7.26 18.29
CA LEU A 83 8.12 -7.84 19.35
C LEU A 83 7.80 -9.31 19.07
N SER A 84 7.50 -9.67 17.82
CA SER A 84 7.25 -11.06 17.44
C SER A 84 8.43 -11.98 17.76
N ASN A 85 9.67 -11.51 17.58
CA ASN A 85 10.86 -12.29 17.92
C ASN A 85 11.02 -12.39 19.45
N GLN A 86 10.89 -11.26 20.15
CA GLN A 86 11.01 -11.20 21.61
C GLN A 86 9.92 -12.00 22.34
N LEU A 87 8.71 -12.08 21.77
CA LEU A 87 7.58 -12.81 22.33
C LEU A 87 7.86 -14.30 22.49
N LEU A 88 8.70 -14.86 21.60
CA LEU A 88 9.11 -16.25 21.64
C LEU A 88 10.14 -16.52 22.75
N THR A 89 10.94 -15.52 23.11
CA THR A 89 12.06 -15.65 24.06
C THR A 89 11.75 -15.17 25.46
N CYS A 90 10.84 -14.20 25.63
CA CYS A 90 10.46 -13.68 26.95
C CYS A 90 9.49 -14.62 27.67
N ASP A 91 9.68 -14.83 28.96
CA ASP A 91 8.81 -15.68 29.79
C ASP A 91 7.75 -14.87 30.55
N THR A 92 7.99 -13.55 30.71
CA THR A 92 7.05 -12.63 31.37
C THR A 92 6.69 -11.42 30.51
N TRP A 93 5.58 -10.78 30.85
CA TRP A 93 5.12 -9.57 30.19
C TRP A 93 6.07 -8.39 30.44
N GLU A 94 6.60 -8.30 31.66
CA GLU A 94 7.53 -7.26 32.06
C GLU A 94 8.84 -7.32 31.27
N GLU A 95 9.39 -8.52 31.06
CA GLU A 95 10.56 -8.74 30.20
C GLU A 95 10.30 -8.31 28.76
N LEU A 96 9.14 -8.66 28.21
CA LEU A 96 8.76 -8.27 26.85
C LEU A 96 8.66 -6.74 26.72
N GLN A 97 8.05 -6.07 27.70
CA GLN A 97 7.97 -4.61 27.70
C GLN A 97 9.34 -3.94 27.86
N GLN A 98 10.24 -4.54 28.64
CA GLN A 98 11.61 -4.02 28.79
C GLN A 98 12.43 -4.20 27.51
N ALA A 99 12.29 -5.33 26.82
CA ALA A 99 12.94 -5.58 25.54
C ALA A 99 12.51 -4.56 24.46
N MET A 100 11.25 -4.11 24.52
CA MET A 100 10.68 -3.13 23.60
C MET A 100 10.99 -1.65 23.95
N LYS A 101 11.59 -1.37 25.11
CA LYS A 101 11.92 -0.01 25.59
C LYS A 101 13.34 0.44 25.21
N GLN A 102 14.12 -0.40 24.52
CA GLN A 102 15.43 -0.06 23.99
C GLN A 102 15.31 0.75 22.70
#